data_AF-A0A8C4S0M9-F1
#
_entry.id   AF-A0A8C4S0M9-F1
#
_cell.length_a   1.000
_cell.length_b   1.000
_cell.length_c   1.000
_cell.angle_alpha   90.00
_cell.angle_beta   90.00
_cell.angle_gamma   90.00
#
_symmetry.space_group_name_H-M   'P 1'
#
loop_
_entity.id
_entity.type
_entity.pdbx_description
1 polymer ?
#
loop_
_entity_poly.entity_id
_entity_poly.type
_entity_poly.pdbx_seq_one_letter_code
_entity_poly.pdbx_strand_id
1 'polypeptide(L)'
;MIITAVALLRGPVIGTVIFSQLKSNPYSDMSIFMEVSTSNDTASKDHGWHVHEYPISSETDTDLSACQSTKGHYNPFKIETSANRKVQNKNFFTDTTSSLAGITSVLGRSLVIHGADRNPDRIACANITSLHQTSARTGNWSGVGSANGRIIFTQNLRRPGLNCQPRCFGIHIFLLSRQTSSRNHSYS
;
A
#
# COMPACT_ATOMS: atom_id res chain seq x y z
N MET A 1 -15.12 2.99 -9.45
CA MET A 1 -13.86 2.23 -9.20
C MET A 1 -12.96 3.08 -8.33
N ILE A 2 -12.34 2.51 -7.30
CA ILE A 2 -11.38 3.22 -6.43
C ILE A 2 -9.97 2.98 -7.00
N ILE A 3 -9.15 4.03 -7.03
CA ILE A 3 -7.70 3.92 -7.23
C ILE A 3 -7.03 4.01 -5.87
N THR A 4 -5.92 3.28 -5.74
CA THR A 4 -5.16 3.20 -4.50
C THR A 4 -3.70 3.50 -4.77
N ALA A 5 -3.06 4.20 -3.85
CA ALA A 5 -1.62 4.39 -3.80
C ALA A 5 -1.08 3.93 -2.44
N VAL A 6 0.21 3.60 -2.41
CA VAL A 6 0.89 3.16 -1.20
C VAL A 6 2.24 3.85 -1.03
N ALA A 7 2.57 4.16 0.22
CA ALA A 7 3.92 4.50 0.65
C ALA A 7 4.37 3.49 1.72
N LEU A 8 5.54 2.89 1.52
CA LEU A 8 6.09 1.84 2.39
C LEU A 8 7.33 2.36 3.12
N LEU A 9 7.23 2.53 4.43
CA LEU A 9 8.32 3.01 5.28
C LEU A 9 9.12 1.78 5.77
N ARG A 10 10.45 1.76 5.60
CA ARG A 10 11.29 0.60 5.97
C ARG A 10 12.49 0.93 6.87
N GLY A 11 12.64 2.20 7.26
CA GLY A 11 13.69 2.65 8.16
C GLY A 11 13.36 2.45 9.66
N PRO A 12 13.90 3.28 10.55
CA PRO A 12 13.62 3.23 12.00
C PRO A 12 12.12 3.38 12.33
N VAL A 13 11.36 4.03 11.45
CA VAL A 13 9.90 3.97 11.43
C VAL A 13 9.48 3.04 10.30
N ILE A 14 8.81 1.96 10.64
CA ILE A 14 8.32 0.94 9.72
C ILE A 14 6.80 1.08 9.64
N GLY A 15 6.24 1.01 8.44
CA GLY A 15 4.80 1.14 8.30
C GLY A 15 4.31 1.19 6.87
N THR A 16 3.00 1.25 6.72
CA THR A 16 2.31 1.35 5.44
C THR A 16 1.32 2.51 5.50
N VAL A 17 1.36 3.35 4.47
CA VAL A 17 0.38 4.41 4.26
C VAL A 17 -0.37 4.13 2.97
N ILE A 18 -1.69 4.08 3.04
CA ILE A 18 -2.59 3.77 1.93
C ILE A 18 -3.42 5.00 1.62
N PHE A 19 -3.41 5.41 0.36
CA PHE A 19 -4.22 6.50 -0.16
C PHE A 19 -5.29 5.90 -1.06
N SER A 20 -6.55 6.29 -0.91
CA SER A 20 -7.65 5.79 -1.74
C SER A 20 -8.56 6.92 -2.20
N GLN A 21 -8.92 6.92 -3.48
CA GLN A 21 -9.78 7.94 -4.08
C GLN A 21 -10.65 7.32 -5.18
N LEU A 22 -11.81 7.92 -5.48
CA LEU A 22 -12.63 7.51 -6.61
C LEU A 22 -11.93 7.84 -7.94
N LYS A 23 -11.67 6.81 -8.75
CA LYS A 23 -11.08 6.96 -10.09
C LYS A 23 -11.92 7.87 -11.00
N SER A 24 -13.25 7.79 -10.87
CA SER A 24 -14.20 8.52 -11.70
C SER A 24 -14.32 10.00 -11.34
N ASN A 25 -13.83 10.40 -10.17
CA ASN A 25 -13.90 11.78 -9.70
C ASN A 25 -12.58 12.20 -9.05
N PRO A 26 -11.65 12.82 -9.81
CA PRO A 26 -10.36 13.26 -9.26
C PRO A 26 -10.47 14.42 -8.26
N TYR A 27 -11.65 15.00 -8.09
CA TYR A 27 -11.95 16.03 -7.07
C TYR A 27 -12.64 15.44 -5.84
N SER A 28 -12.93 14.14 -5.80
CA SER A 28 -13.45 13.53 -4.59
C SER A 28 -12.38 13.52 -3.50
N ASP A 29 -12.80 13.59 -2.25
CA ASP A 29 -11.91 13.44 -1.11
C ASP A 29 -11.05 12.17 -1.21
N MET A 30 -9.79 12.30 -0.81
CA MET A 30 -8.86 11.20 -0.70
C MET A 30 -8.81 10.72 0.75
N SER A 31 -9.06 9.43 0.97
CA SER A 31 -8.87 8.79 2.28
C SER A 31 -7.43 8.33 2.44
N ILE A 32 -6.84 8.60 3.59
CA ILE A 32 -5.46 8.23 3.93
C ILE A 32 -5.50 7.37 5.19
N PHE A 33 -5.10 6.12 5.06
CA PHE A 33 -4.95 5.21 6.18
C PHE A 33 -3.46 4.98 6.45
N MET A 34 -3.04 5.20 7.69
CA MET A 34 -1.64 5.09 8.10
C MET A 34 -1.52 4.12 9.27
N GLU A 35 -0.66 3.12 9.11
CA GLU A 35 -0.23 2.22 10.18
C GLU A 35 1.29 2.25 10.27
N VAL A 36 1.81 2.74 11.40
CA VAL A 36 3.25 2.92 11.62
C VAL A 36 3.66 2.43 13.01
N SER A 37 4.91 1.98 13.09
CA SER A 37 5.56 1.51 14.31
C SER A 37 7.03 1.88 14.28
N THR A 38 7.64 2.09 15.43
CA THR A 38 9.09 2.26 15.55
C THR A 38 9.78 0.90 15.65
N SER A 39 10.96 0.75 15.06
CA SER A 39 11.81 -0.44 15.23
C SER A 39 12.46 -0.51 16.61
N ASN A 40 12.54 0.63 17.30
CA ASN A 40 13.13 0.78 18.63
C ASN A 40 12.01 0.98 19.66
N ASP A 41 12.16 0.42 20.87
CA ASP A 41 11.16 0.47 21.97
C ASP A 41 10.90 1.87 22.57
N THR A 42 11.51 2.92 22.02
CA THR A 42 11.28 4.31 22.43
C THR A 42 10.14 4.91 21.63
N ALA A 43 8.92 4.67 22.08
CA ALA A 43 7.73 5.33 21.55
C ALA A 43 7.79 6.84 21.79
N SER A 44 7.76 7.62 20.71
CA SER A 44 7.57 9.07 20.73
C SER A 44 6.22 9.43 20.09
N LYS A 45 5.69 10.62 20.42
CA LYS A 45 4.37 11.10 19.98
C LYS A 45 4.54 12.44 19.26
N ASP A 46 3.44 12.94 18.68
CA ASP A 46 3.37 14.28 18.09
C ASP A 46 4.32 14.50 16.91
N HIS A 47 4.55 13.45 16.12
CA HIS A 47 5.25 13.51 14.85
C HIS A 47 4.38 14.16 13.77
N GLY A 48 4.91 15.15 13.08
CA GLY A 48 4.27 15.71 11.90
C GLY A 48 4.51 14.86 10.66
N TRP A 49 3.56 14.82 9.73
CA TRP A 49 3.80 14.23 8.41
C TRP A 49 3.31 15.13 7.28
N HIS A 50 4.04 15.10 6.17
CA HIS A 50 3.73 15.89 4.98
C HIS A 50 4.01 15.10 3.70
N VAL A 51 3.35 15.50 2.61
CA VAL A 51 3.77 15.13 1.26
C VAL A 51 4.83 16.13 0.82
N HIS A 52 5.95 15.64 0.33
CA HIS A 52 7.05 16.46 -0.19
C HIS A 52 7.05 16.48 -1.71
N GLU A 53 7.72 17.48 -2.28
CA GLU A 53 7.67 17.75 -3.72
C GLU A 53 8.27 16.62 -4.56
N TYR A 54 9.43 16.10 -4.18
CA TYR A 54 10.17 15.11 -4.98
C TYR A 54 10.11 13.70 -4.36
N PRO A 55 10.26 12.66 -5.19
CA PRO A 55 10.47 11.31 -4.70
C PRO A 55 11.83 11.17 -3.98
N ILE A 56 11.98 10.12 -3.18
CA ILE A 56 13.27 9.68 -2.65
C ILE A 56 14.17 9.21 -3.80
N SER A 57 15.46 9.56 -3.76
CA SER A 57 16.44 9.28 -4.82
C SER A 57 16.80 7.80 -4.95
N SER A 58 16.57 7.00 -3.90
CA SER A 58 16.74 5.55 -3.92
C SER A 58 15.67 4.85 -3.07
N GLU A 59 14.94 3.92 -3.68
CA GLU A 59 13.91 3.08 -3.04
C GLU A 59 14.49 1.96 -2.16
N THR A 60 15.82 1.84 -2.10
CA THR A 60 16.50 0.76 -1.36
C THR A 60 16.84 1.10 0.08
N ASP A 61 16.47 2.30 0.59
CA ASP A 61 16.56 2.69 2.01
C ASP A 61 17.95 2.55 2.68
N THR A 62 19.02 2.37 1.90
CA THR A 62 20.41 2.25 2.41
C THR A 62 21.13 3.58 2.53
N ASP A 63 20.58 4.65 1.94
CA ASP A 63 21.19 5.98 2.00
C ASP A 63 20.63 6.74 3.19
N LEU A 64 21.48 7.03 4.18
CA LEU A 64 21.13 7.80 5.37
C LEU A 64 20.55 9.19 5.04
N SER A 65 20.77 9.69 3.83
CA SER A 65 20.28 10.98 3.34
C SER A 65 19.10 10.88 2.37
N ALA A 66 18.49 9.70 2.18
CA ALA A 66 17.43 9.48 1.19
C ALA A 66 16.26 10.49 1.33
N CYS A 67 15.86 10.83 2.56
CA CYS A 67 14.78 11.78 2.79
C CYS A 67 15.13 13.23 2.41
N GLN A 68 16.40 13.57 2.19
CA GLN A 68 16.81 14.93 1.80
C GLN A 68 16.54 15.23 0.33
N SER A 69 16.47 14.20 -0.53
CA SER A 69 16.18 14.38 -1.94
C SER A 69 14.76 14.88 -2.19
N THR A 70 13.85 14.71 -1.23
CA THR A 70 12.43 15.05 -1.36
C THR A 70 12.15 16.57 -1.37
N LYS A 71 13.15 17.38 -0.97
CA LYS A 71 13.08 18.85 -0.86
C LYS A 71 11.92 19.33 0.02
N GLY A 72 11.20 20.39 -0.37
CA GLY A 72 10.18 21.05 0.44
C GLY A 72 8.84 20.34 0.46
N HIS A 73 7.89 20.90 1.20
CA HIS A 73 6.50 20.44 1.20
C HIS A 73 5.88 20.63 -0.18
N TYR A 74 5.08 19.66 -0.61
CA TYR A 74 4.32 19.79 -1.83
C TYR A 74 3.20 20.83 -1.65
N ASN A 75 3.36 21.97 -2.33
CA ASN A 75 2.43 23.10 -2.26
C ASN A 75 2.05 23.57 -3.68
N PRO A 76 1.17 22.85 -4.39
CA PRO A 76 0.83 23.15 -5.78
C PRO A 76 0.17 24.53 -5.94
N PHE A 77 -0.47 25.04 -4.90
CA PHE A 77 -1.17 26.34 -4.91
C PHE A 77 -0.32 27.48 -4.35
N LYS A 78 0.91 27.22 -3.89
CA LYS A 78 1.80 28.21 -3.25
C LYS A 78 1.11 28.99 -2.12
N ILE A 79 0.23 28.31 -1.38
CA ILE A 79 -0.48 28.89 -0.24
C ILE A 79 0.27 28.55 1.05
N GLU A 80 0.53 29.55 1.88
CA GLU A 80 1.17 29.35 3.18
C GLU A 80 0.16 28.69 4.14
N THR A 81 0.14 27.36 4.13
CA THR A 81 -0.71 26.57 5.02
C THR A 81 0.14 25.71 5.92
N SER A 82 0.07 25.98 7.22
CA SER A 82 0.79 25.25 8.28
C SER A 82 0.05 23.97 8.66
N ALA A 83 -0.41 23.19 7.67
CA ALA A 83 -1.17 21.98 7.90
C ALA A 83 -0.25 20.85 8.40
N ASN A 84 0.03 20.87 9.70
CA ASN A 84 0.80 19.81 10.35
C ASN A 84 -0.15 18.71 10.84
N ARG A 85 -0.15 17.58 10.13
CA ARG A 85 -0.93 16.39 10.52
C ARG A 85 -0.10 15.55 11.49
N LYS A 86 -0.67 15.24 12.64
CA LYS A 86 0.00 14.43 13.66
C LYS A 86 -0.18 12.94 13.37
N VAL A 87 0.91 12.18 13.51
CA VAL A 87 0.93 10.72 13.37
C VAL A 87 0.92 10.06 14.75
N GLN A 88 -0.05 9.16 14.95
CA GLN A 88 -0.01 8.09 15.97
C GLN A 88 0.17 6.72 15.30
N ASN A 89 0.18 5.62 16.05
CA ASN A 89 0.40 4.27 15.47
C ASN A 89 -0.61 3.92 14.36
N LYS A 90 -1.88 4.31 14.54
CA LYS A 90 -2.94 4.10 13.54
C LYS A 90 -3.72 5.39 13.38
N ASN A 91 -3.80 5.90 12.16
CA ASN A 91 -4.59 7.10 11.85
C ASN A 91 -5.37 6.93 10.56
N PHE A 92 -6.49 7.63 10.52
CA PHE A 92 -7.28 7.80 9.32
C PHE A 92 -7.50 9.30 9.10
N PHE A 93 -7.16 9.77 7.90
CA PHE A 93 -7.35 11.17 7.49
C PHE A 93 -8.19 11.25 6.23
N THR A 94 -8.87 12.37 6.07
CA THR A 94 -9.53 12.78 4.83
C THR A 94 -8.84 14.02 4.31
N ASP A 95 -8.41 13.98 3.06
CA ASP A 95 -7.76 15.10 2.36
C ASP A 95 -8.65 15.58 1.21
N THR A 96 -9.00 16.86 1.24
CA THR A 96 -9.89 17.49 0.27
C THR A 96 -9.14 18.37 -0.73
N THR A 97 -7.82 18.56 -0.54
CA THR A 97 -7.00 19.47 -1.36
C THR A 97 -6.02 18.71 -2.25
N SER A 98 -5.64 17.50 -1.84
CA SER A 98 -4.76 16.60 -2.59
C SER A 98 -5.55 15.54 -3.34
N SER A 99 -4.99 15.04 -4.45
CA SER A 99 -5.62 14.01 -5.27
C SER A 99 -4.64 12.90 -5.63
N LEU A 100 -5.13 11.75 -6.11
CA LEU A 100 -4.31 10.72 -6.77
C LEU A 100 -4.23 10.94 -8.28
N ALA A 101 -4.92 11.93 -8.82
CA ALA A 101 -4.92 12.25 -10.25
C ALA A 101 -4.92 13.76 -10.50
N GLY A 102 -4.62 14.15 -11.74
CA GLY A 102 -4.58 15.56 -12.14
C GLY A 102 -3.41 16.34 -11.56
N ILE A 103 -3.53 17.67 -11.55
CA ILE A 103 -2.43 18.59 -11.24
C ILE A 103 -2.06 18.62 -9.75
N THR A 104 -2.98 18.28 -8.86
CA THR A 104 -2.73 18.17 -7.41
C THR A 104 -2.31 16.77 -7.01
N SER A 105 -1.92 15.92 -7.97
CA SER A 105 -1.59 14.53 -7.69
C SER A 105 -0.39 14.40 -6.76
N VAL A 106 -0.55 13.53 -5.75
CA VAL A 106 0.53 13.10 -4.85
C VAL A 106 1.25 11.84 -5.34
N LEU A 107 0.81 11.24 -6.44
CA LEU A 107 1.53 10.13 -7.07
C LEU A 107 2.89 10.59 -7.59
N GLY A 108 3.92 9.75 -7.41
CA GLY A 108 5.30 10.07 -7.83
C GLY A 108 6.01 11.06 -6.91
N ARG A 109 5.37 11.43 -5.79
CA ARG A 109 5.94 12.24 -4.72
C ARG A 109 6.32 11.36 -3.54
N SER A 110 6.73 11.96 -2.44
CA SER A 110 7.11 11.24 -1.23
C SER A 110 6.28 11.69 -0.02
N LEU A 111 6.04 10.75 0.89
CA LEU A 111 5.57 11.01 2.23
C LEU A 111 6.78 11.11 3.16
N VAL A 112 6.78 12.10 4.05
CA VAL A 112 7.84 12.31 5.04
C VAL A 112 7.20 12.42 6.43
N ILE A 113 7.78 11.71 7.40
CA ILE A 113 7.47 11.84 8.82
C ILE A 113 8.62 12.59 9.48
N HIS A 114 8.28 13.62 10.23
CA HIS A 114 9.21 14.47 10.96
C HIS A 114 9.42 14.00 12.39
N GLY A 115 10.47 14.51 13.03
CA GLY A 115 10.69 14.35 14.46
C GLY A 115 9.52 14.87 15.30
N ALA A 116 9.48 14.45 16.56
CA ALA A 116 8.48 14.90 17.52
C ALA A 116 8.55 16.41 17.76
N ASP A 117 7.50 16.99 18.34
CA ASP A 117 7.49 18.38 18.85
C ASP A 117 7.90 19.44 17.82
N ARG A 118 7.46 19.27 16.57
CA ARG A 118 7.78 20.16 15.42
C ARG A 118 9.26 20.19 15.05
N ASN A 119 10.04 19.18 15.44
CA ASN A 119 11.40 19.04 14.95
C ASN A 119 11.39 18.88 13.41
N PRO A 120 12.14 19.71 12.65
CA PRO A 120 12.18 19.63 11.18
C PRO A 120 12.89 18.38 10.64
N ASP A 121 13.63 17.65 11.47
CA ASP A 121 14.33 16.42 11.10
C ASP A 121 13.38 15.41 10.47
N ARG A 122 13.85 14.73 9.42
CA ARG A 122 13.09 13.73 8.67
C ARG A 122 13.47 12.37 9.19
N ILE A 123 12.58 11.73 9.95
CA ILE A 123 12.86 10.44 10.60
C ILE A 123 12.44 9.25 9.76
N ALA A 124 11.56 9.46 8.78
CA ALA A 124 11.21 8.45 7.80
C ALA A 124 10.63 9.08 6.53
N CYS A 125 10.78 8.39 5.41
CA CYS A 125 10.21 8.80 4.14
C CYS A 125 9.95 7.60 3.23
N ALA A 126 9.03 7.76 2.27
CA ALA A 126 8.74 6.74 1.27
C ALA A 126 8.09 7.36 0.03
N ASN A 127 8.29 6.76 -1.14
CA ASN A 127 7.58 7.18 -2.35
C ASN A 127 6.13 6.73 -2.36
N ILE A 128 5.26 7.62 -2.85
CA ILE A 128 3.84 7.37 -3.04
C ILE A 128 3.65 6.81 -4.45
N THR A 129 3.40 5.51 -4.51
CA THR A 129 3.33 4.76 -5.77
C THR A 129 1.92 4.19 -5.97
N SER A 130 1.47 4.11 -7.23
CA SER A 130 0.16 3.53 -7.53
C SER A 130 0.15 2.05 -7.17
N LEU A 131 -0.84 1.63 -6.39
CA LEU A 131 -1.03 0.23 -6.02
C LEU A 131 -1.92 -0.46 -7.03
N HIS A 132 -1.32 -1.24 -7.92
CA HIS A 132 -2.06 -2.14 -8.80
C HIS A 132 -2.20 -3.50 -8.11
N GLN A 133 -3.43 -3.81 -7.69
CA GLN A 133 -3.74 -5.15 -7.18
C GLN A 133 -3.45 -6.17 -8.27
N THR A 134 -2.50 -7.04 -8.02
CA THR A 134 -2.22 -8.14 -8.94
C THR A 134 -3.20 -9.26 -8.63
N SER A 135 -4.06 -9.58 -9.59
CA SER A 135 -4.99 -10.70 -9.47
C SER A 135 -4.59 -11.83 -10.41
N ALA A 136 -4.47 -13.05 -9.87
CA ALA A 136 -4.38 -14.26 -10.66
C ALA A 136 -5.74 -14.94 -10.70
N ARG A 137 -6.12 -15.46 -11.87
CA ARG A 137 -7.39 -16.18 -12.06
C ARG A 137 -7.06 -17.60 -12.50
N THR A 138 -7.80 -18.57 -11.97
CA THR A 138 -7.70 -19.95 -12.47
C THR A 138 -8.12 -20.01 -13.94
N GLY A 139 -7.33 -20.71 -14.75
CA GLY A 139 -7.69 -21.07 -16.12
C GLY A 139 -8.69 -22.22 -16.15
N ASN A 140 -8.91 -22.76 -17.36
CA ASN A 140 -9.76 -23.94 -17.53
C ASN A 140 -9.17 -25.15 -16.79
N TRP A 141 -10.06 -26.02 -16.27
CA TRP A 141 -9.65 -27.26 -15.64
C TRP A 141 -8.91 -28.17 -16.62
N SER A 142 -7.76 -28.70 -16.19
CA SER A 142 -6.96 -29.67 -16.94
C SER A 142 -6.72 -30.90 -16.06
N GLY A 143 -7.67 -31.85 -16.07
CA GLY A 143 -7.59 -33.09 -15.30
C GLY A 143 -8.77 -34.03 -15.61
N VAL A 144 -8.76 -35.23 -15.02
CA VAL A 144 -9.85 -36.21 -15.18
C VAL A 144 -11.11 -35.72 -14.46
N GLY A 145 -12.28 -35.85 -15.11
CA GLY A 145 -13.56 -35.36 -14.58
C GLY A 145 -13.86 -33.90 -14.95
N SER A 146 -14.88 -33.32 -14.33
CA SER A 146 -15.29 -31.93 -14.53
C SER A 146 -15.24 -31.17 -13.21
N ALA A 147 -14.54 -30.04 -13.21
CA ALA A 147 -14.54 -29.08 -12.12
C ALA A 147 -15.03 -27.74 -12.66
N ASN A 148 -16.17 -27.27 -12.14
CA ASN A 148 -16.72 -25.96 -12.46
C ASN A 148 -16.53 -25.02 -11.27
N GLY A 149 -15.97 -23.84 -11.52
CA GLY A 149 -15.71 -22.84 -10.50
C GLY A 149 -14.61 -21.88 -10.91
N ARG A 150 -14.54 -20.73 -10.25
CA ARG A 150 -13.52 -19.71 -10.51
C ARG A 150 -12.90 -19.27 -9.19
N ILE A 151 -11.59 -19.47 -9.06
CA ILE A 151 -10.82 -18.98 -7.92
C ILE A 151 -10.00 -17.77 -8.41
N ILE A 152 -10.09 -16.67 -7.66
CA ILE A 152 -9.34 -15.45 -7.92
C ILE A 152 -8.45 -15.19 -6.71
N PHE A 153 -7.15 -15.16 -6.94
CA PHE A 153 -6.17 -14.72 -5.95
C PHE A 153 -5.91 -13.24 -6.17
N THR A 154 -5.91 -12.45 -5.10
CA THR A 154 -5.58 -11.02 -5.18
C THR A 154 -4.48 -10.72 -4.17
N GLN A 155 -3.36 -10.16 -4.65
CA GLN A 155 -2.29 -9.65 -3.81
C GLN A 155 -2.46 -8.14 -3.65
N ASN A 156 -2.73 -7.71 -2.42
CA ASN A 156 -2.96 -6.30 -2.11
C ASN A 156 -1.65 -5.53 -1.90
N LEU A 157 -0.62 -6.09 -1.27
CA LEU A 157 0.65 -5.40 -0.99
C LEU A 157 1.84 -6.34 -1.16
N ARG A 158 2.84 -5.94 -1.95
CA ARG A 158 4.15 -6.61 -1.96
C ARG A 158 4.89 -6.23 -0.69
N ARG A 159 5.03 -7.17 0.26
CA ARG A 159 5.97 -7.01 1.38
C ARG A 159 7.40 -7.23 0.87
N PRO A 160 8.30 -6.24 0.95
CA PRO A 160 9.72 -6.44 0.62
C PRO A 160 10.33 -7.42 1.64
N GLY A 161 10.95 -8.49 1.15
CA GLY A 161 11.43 -9.63 1.96
C GLY A 161 10.75 -10.96 1.58
N LEU A 162 9.57 -10.90 0.97
CA LEU A 162 9.05 -11.99 0.15
C LEU A 162 9.52 -11.74 -1.27
N ASN A 163 10.60 -12.41 -1.69
CA ASN A 163 11.02 -12.45 -3.08
C ASN A 163 10.03 -13.30 -3.89
N CYS A 164 8.77 -12.84 -3.99
CA CYS A 164 7.87 -13.30 -5.02
C CYS A 164 8.28 -12.60 -6.32
N GLN A 165 9.36 -13.10 -6.92
CA GLN A 165 9.43 -13.15 -8.38
C GLN A 165 8.03 -13.53 -8.89
N PRO A 166 7.48 -12.91 -9.94
CA PRO A 166 6.30 -13.43 -10.61
C PRO A 166 6.69 -14.69 -11.40
N ARG A 167 7.34 -15.64 -10.73
CA ARG A 167 7.30 -17.05 -11.08
C ARG A 167 6.24 -17.61 -10.16
N CYS A 168 4.97 -17.50 -10.58
CA CYS A 168 3.99 -18.46 -10.12
C CYS A 168 4.50 -19.84 -10.58
N PHE A 169 5.34 -20.49 -9.78
CA PHE A 169 5.36 -21.95 -9.79
C PHE A 169 3.94 -22.33 -9.39
N GLY A 170 3.23 -22.99 -10.32
CA GLY A 170 1.78 -23.10 -10.31
C GLY A 170 1.21 -23.39 -8.93
N ILE A 171 0.23 -22.59 -8.49
CA ILE A 171 -0.56 -22.94 -7.32
C ILE A 171 -1.40 -24.15 -7.75
N HIS A 172 -0.96 -25.35 -7.38
CA HIS A 172 -1.72 -26.57 -7.61
C HIS A 172 -2.82 -26.68 -6.54
N ILE A 173 -4.04 -26.36 -6.93
CA ILE A 173 -5.24 -26.53 -6.10
C ILE A 173 -5.76 -27.95 -6.36
N PHE A 174 -5.63 -28.84 -5.38
CA PHE A 174 -6.23 -30.17 -5.43
C PHE A 174 -7.69 -30.09 -4.95
N LEU A 175 -8.64 -30.37 -5.84
CA LEU A 175 -10.03 -30.58 -5.46
C LEU A 175 -10.23 -32.06 -5.11
N LEU A 176 -10.44 -32.37 -3.84
CA LEU A 176 -10.82 -33.71 -3.41
C LEU A 176 -12.33 -33.89 -3.57
N SER A 177 -12.76 -34.65 -4.56
CA SER A 177 -14.16 -35.12 -4.62
C SER A 177 -14.30 -36.34 -3.69
N ARG A 178 -15.18 -36.27 -2.68
CA ARG A 178 -15.67 -37.48 -2.02
C ARG A 178 -16.48 -38.29 -3.04
N GLN A 179 -15.97 -39.43 -3.49
CA GLN A 179 -16.80 -40.43 -4.14
C GLN A 179 -17.75 -41.03 -3.09
N THR A 180 -19.03 -40.68 -3.13
CA THR A 180 -20.05 -41.45 -2.43
C THR A 180 -20.29 -42.73 -3.23
N SER A 181 -19.70 -43.84 -2.79
CA SER A 181 -19.99 -45.16 -3.33
C SER A 181 -21.43 -45.56 -2.96
N SER A 182 -22.39 -45.36 -3.86
CA SER A 182 -23.69 -46.02 -3.76
C SER A 182 -23.53 -47.49 -4.17
N ARG A 183 -23.26 -48.38 -3.21
CA ARG A 183 -23.44 -49.82 -3.43
C ARG A 183 -24.94 -50.10 -3.47
N ASN A 184 -25.50 -50.30 -4.66
CA ASN A 184 -26.79 -50.97 -4.81
C ASN A 184 -26.60 -52.46 -4.50
N HIS A 185 -27.00 -52.88 -3.31
CA HIS A 185 -27.22 -54.30 -3.02
C HIS A 185 -28.65 -54.65 -3.44
N SER A 186 -28.78 -55.29 -4.60
CA SER A 186 -29.99 -56.03 -4.98
C SER A 186 -29.95 -57.37 -4.27
N TYR A 187 -30.80 -57.59 -3.26
CA TYR A 187 -31.09 -58.92 -2.76
C TYR A 187 -32.23 -59.51 -3.60
N SER A 188 -31.96 -60.64 -4.25
CA SER A 188 -32.95 -61.56 -4.80
C SER A 188 -33.31 -62.60 -3.74
#